data_AF-A0A957QWA7-F1
#
_entry.id   AF-A0A957QWA7-F1
#
_cell.length_a   1.000
_cell.length_b   1.000
_cell.length_c   1.000
_cell.angle_alpha   90.00
_cell.angle_beta   90.00
_cell.angle_gamma   90.00
#
_symmetry.space_group_name_H-M   'P 1'
#
loop_
_entity.id
_entity.type
_entity.pdbx_description
1 polymer ?
#
loop_
_entity_poly.entity_id
_entity_poly.type
_entity_poly.pdbx_seq_one_letter_code
_entity_poly.pdbx_strand_id
1 'polypeptide(L)' 'MDYLQELGVTTIYFNPIFDSPSNHKYDGRDYRQVDDNLAVVGDLSASNELFEQFAAAVEARGMNLILDGVPNHSSSDSPF' A
#
# COMPACT_ATOMS: atom_id res chain seq x y z
N MET A 1 4.81 14.28 -5.57
CA MET A 1 4.55 14.51 -4.12
C MET A 1 4.52 15.98 -3.77
N ASP A 2 5.15 16.83 -4.57
CA ASP A 2 5.24 18.29 -4.36
C ASP A 2 3.87 18.93 -4.10
N TYR A 3 2.83 18.54 -4.85
CA TYR A 3 1.44 18.96 -4.59
C TYR A 3 0.98 18.73 -3.14
N LEU A 4 1.28 17.58 -2.54
CA LEU A 4 0.87 17.26 -1.17
C LEU A 4 1.64 18.11 -0.15
N GLN A 5 2.92 18.39 -0.42
CA GLN A 5 3.73 19.26 0.43
C GLN A 5 3.26 20.72 0.34
N GLU A 6 2.98 21.21 -0.85
CA GLU A 6 2.43 22.56 -1.08
C GLU A 6 1.06 22.74 -0.40
N LEU A 7 0.24 21.69 -0.40
CA LEU A 7 -1.04 21.67 0.32
C LEU A 7 -0.86 21.66 1.85
N GLY A 8 0.33 21.34 2.36
CA GLY A 8 0.63 21.25 3.79
C GLY A 8 0.28 19.90 4.43
N VAL A 9 0.14 18.83 3.62
CA VAL A 9 -0.10 17.47 4.13
C VAL A 9 1.15 16.97 4.85
N THR A 10 0.96 16.45 6.07
CA THR A 10 2.05 15.88 6.88
C THR A 10 1.97 14.36 6.99
N THR A 11 0.83 13.75 6.66
CA THR A 11 0.61 12.31 6.78
C THR A 11 -0.25 11.82 5.62
N ILE A 12 0.18 10.74 4.98
CA ILE A 12 -0.60 10.02 3.97
C ILE A 12 -1.19 8.79 4.66
N TYR A 13 -2.51 8.65 4.61
CA TYR A 13 -3.22 7.45 5.02
C TYR A 13 -3.73 6.76 3.75
N PHE A 14 -3.26 5.55 3.48
CA PHE A 14 -3.78 4.76 2.37
C PHE A 14 -5.00 3.95 2.82
N ASN A 15 -5.97 3.75 1.91
CA ASN A 15 -6.84 2.59 2.01
C ASN A 15 -6.02 1.29 1.85
N PRO A 16 -6.57 0.09 2.11
CA PRO A 16 -5.79 -1.14 2.01
C PRO A 16 -5.09 -1.27 0.66
N ILE A 17 -3.79 -1.54 0.70
CA ILE A 17 -2.94 -1.71 -0.49
C ILE A 17 -2.45 -3.16 -0.66
N PHE A 18 -2.81 -4.04 0.28
CA PHE A 18 -2.34 -5.41 0.29
C PHE A 18 -2.99 -6.21 -0.84
N ASP A 19 -2.25 -7.20 -1.34
CA ASP A 19 -2.73 -8.13 -2.35
C ASP A 19 -4.11 -8.70 -1.99
N SER A 20 -5.09 -8.52 -2.87
CA SER A 20 -6.47 -8.93 -2.65
C SER A 20 -7.22 -9.15 -3.97
N PRO A 21 -8.16 -10.12 -4.04
CA PRO A 21 -8.96 -10.36 -5.22
C PRO A 21 -10.01 -9.28 -5.50
N SER A 22 -10.41 -8.48 -4.50
CA SER A 22 -11.42 -7.43 -4.68
C SER A 22 -10.80 -6.11 -5.15
N ASN A 23 -11.64 -5.19 -5.62
CA ASN A 23 -11.20 -3.83 -5.96
C ASN A 23 -10.93 -2.97 -4.72
N HIS A 24 -11.65 -3.20 -3.62
CA HIS A 24 -11.54 -2.37 -2.41
C HIS A 24 -10.43 -2.83 -1.47
N LYS A 25 -9.90 -4.04 -1.65
CA LYS A 25 -8.72 -4.59 -0.96
C LYS A 25 -8.89 -4.82 0.55
N TYR A 26 -10.13 -4.79 1.06
CA TYR A 26 -10.40 -5.05 2.49
C TYR A 26 -10.44 -6.54 2.85
N ASP A 27 -10.45 -7.42 1.85
CA ASP A 27 -10.30 -8.87 1.94
C ASP A 27 -8.87 -9.27 1.54
N GLY A 28 -7.89 -8.95 2.39
CA GLY A 28 -6.48 -9.22 2.12
C GLY A 28 -6.20 -10.70 1.89
N ARG A 29 -5.57 -11.04 0.76
CA ARG A 29 -5.06 -12.37 0.43
C ARG A 29 -3.68 -12.59 1.03
N ASP A 30 -2.72 -11.69 0.77
CA ASP A 30 -1.37 -11.73 1.35
C ASP A 30 -0.92 -10.33 1.81
N TYR A 31 -0.85 -10.13 3.13
CA TYR A 31 -0.45 -8.85 3.74
C TYR A 31 1.04 -8.51 3.57
N ARG A 32 1.85 -9.41 3.00
CA ARG A 32 3.28 -9.16 2.73
C ARG A 32 3.52 -8.60 1.34
N GLN A 33 2.48 -8.52 0.52
CA GLN A 33 2.56 -8.08 -0.87
C GLN A 33 1.69 -6.84 -1.05
N VAL A 34 2.24 -5.83 -1.72
CA VAL A 34 1.45 -4.74 -2.30
C VAL A 34 0.76 -5.27 -3.55
N ASP A 35 -0.53 -4.98 -3.69
CA ASP A 35 -1.32 -5.40 -4.83
C ASP A 35 -0.74 -4.85 -6.14
N ASP A 36 -0.50 -5.74 -7.10
CA ASP A 36 0.13 -5.40 -8.37
C ASP A 36 -0.73 -4.46 -9.23
N ASN A 37 -2.05 -4.47 -9.07
CA ASN A 37 -2.96 -3.56 -9.76
C ASN A 37 -2.83 -2.11 -9.28
N LEU A 38 -2.23 -1.88 -8.11
CA LEU A 38 -1.95 -0.55 -7.56
C LEU A 38 -0.51 -0.09 -7.81
N ALA A 39 0.37 -0.99 -8.26
CA ALA A 39 1.79 -0.75 -8.39
C ALA A 39 2.32 -1.29 -9.75
N VAL A 40 3.05 -2.40 -9.76
CA VAL A 40 3.66 -2.97 -10.98
C VAL A 40 2.85 -4.18 -11.41
N VAL A 41 1.95 -3.97 -12.38
CA VAL A 41 1.00 -4.99 -12.87
C VAL A 41 1.72 -6.27 -13.28
N GLY A 42 1.32 -7.40 -12.68
CA GLY A 42 1.88 -8.72 -12.94
C GLY A 42 3.19 -9.03 -12.20
N ASP A 43 3.69 -8.13 -11.35
CA ASP A 43 4.93 -8.32 -10.59
C ASP A 43 4.80 -7.81 -9.14
N LEU A 44 4.48 -8.74 -8.23
CA LEU A 44 4.35 -8.46 -6.79
C LEU A 44 5.69 -8.04 -6.16
N SER A 45 6.82 -8.57 -6.64
CA SER A 45 8.14 -8.22 -6.10
C SER A 45 8.49 -6.77 -6.45
N ALA A 46 8.35 -6.42 -7.72
CA ALA A 46 8.56 -5.04 -8.17
C ALA A 46 7.55 -4.07 -7.54
N SER A 47 6.33 -4.54 -7.23
CA SER A 47 5.32 -3.74 -6.51
C SER A 47 5.77 -3.40 -5.08
N ASN A 48 6.35 -4.36 -4.35
CA ASN A 48 6.94 -4.09 -3.04
C ASN A 48 8.14 -3.13 -3.13
N GLU A 49 9.05 -3.36 -4.08
CA GLU A 49 10.22 -2.49 -4.30
C GLU A 49 9.80 -1.04 -4.62
N LEU A 50 8.73 -0.87 -5.42
CA LEU A 50 8.17 0.45 -5.70
C LEU A 50 7.58 1.11 -4.45
N PHE A 51 6.89 0.34 -3.62
CA PHE A 51 6.35 0.85 -2.36
C PHE A 51 7.45 1.25 -1.37
N GLU A 52 8.53 0.48 -1.27
CA GLU A 52 9.71 0.84 -0.47
C GLU A 52 10.34 2.17 -0.92
N GLN A 53 10.50 2.35 -2.25
CA GLN A 53 10.98 3.61 -2.82
C GLN A 53 10.04 4.78 -2.51
N PHE A 54 8.72 4.55 -2.61
CA PHE A 54 7.72 5.54 -2.25
C PHE A 54 7.79 5.91 -0.76
N ALA A 55 7.85 4.93 0.14
CA ALA A 55 7.94 5.15 1.57
C ALA A 55 9.20 5.94 1.93
N ALA A 56 10.35 5.61 1.34
CA ALA A 56 11.60 6.37 1.52
C ALA A 56 11.46 7.82 1.01
N ALA A 57 10.75 8.05 -0.09
CA ALA A 57 10.48 9.38 -0.61
C ALA A 57 9.55 10.22 0.29
N VAL A 58 8.58 9.58 0.96
CA VAL A 58 7.69 10.17 1.98
C VAL A 58 8.51 10.57 3.21
N GLU A 59 9.33 9.67 3.72
CA GLU A 59 10.19 9.92 4.87
C GLU A 59 11.20 11.04 4.62
N ALA A 60 11.87 11.04 3.45
CA ALA A 60 12.83 12.08 3.06
C ALA A 60 12.22 13.49 3.01
N ARG A 61 10.88 13.57 2.92
CA ARG A 61 10.10 14.81 2.91
C ARG A 61 9.55 15.19 4.29
N GLY A 62 9.88 14.44 5.34
CA GLY A 62 9.39 14.65 6.70
C GLY A 62 7.89 14.37 6.84
N MET A 63 7.32 13.58 5.94
CA MET A 63 5.92 13.16 5.98
C MET A 63 5.81 11.76 6.60
N ASN A 64 4.63 11.44 7.14
CA ASN A 64 4.34 10.12 7.69
C ASN A 64 3.48 9.29 6.73
N LEU A 65 3.55 7.97 6.90
CA LEU A 65 2.71 7.02 6.17
C LEU A 65 1.95 6.14 7.16
N ILE A 66 0.66 5.95 6.92
CA ILE A 66 -0.19 5.00 7.64
C ILE A 66 -0.82 4.06 6.61
N LEU A 67 -0.70 2.76 6.86
CA LEU A 67 -1.37 1.73 6.06
C LEU A 67 -2.62 1.26 6.80
N ASP A 68 -3.75 1.26 6.09
CA ASP A 68 -4.98 0.66 6.57
C ASP A 68 -4.87 -0.88 6.50
N GLY A 69 -4.63 -1.47 7.66
CA GLY A 69 -4.59 -2.92 7.84
C GLY A 69 -5.93 -3.45 8.32
N VAL A 70 -6.38 -4.56 7.72
CA VAL A 70 -7.63 -5.23 8.05
C VAL A 70 -7.35 -6.61 8.67
N PRO A 71 -6.89 -6.70 9.93
CA PRO A 71 -6.46 -7.97 10.54
C PRO A 71 -7.62 -8.83 11.06
N ASN A 72 -8.86 -8.35 10.95
CA ASN A 72 -10.02 -9.01 11.54
C ASN A 72 -10.61 -10.14 10.66
N HIS A 73 -10.23 -10.19 9.38
CA HIS A 73 -10.56 -11.27 8.44
C HIS A 73 -9.52 -11.29 7.30
N SER A 74 -9.47 -12.39 6.55
CA SER A 74 -8.68 -12.56 5.33
C SER A 74 -9.55 -13.03 4.16
N SER A 75 -9.06 -12.93 2.93
CA SER A 75 -9.73 -13.51 1.76
C SER A 75 -9.83 -15.04 1.89
N SER A 76 -10.88 -15.61 1.27
CA SER A 76 -11.07 -17.07 1.24
C SER A 76 -9.96 -17.84 0.53
N ASP A 77 -9.17 -17.18 -0.32
CA ASP A 77 -8.02 -17.72 -1.03
C ASP A 77 -6.67 -17.29 -0.43
N SER A 78 -6.67 -16.82 0.82
CA SER A 78 -5.45 -16.51 1.56
C SER A 78 -4.59 -17.77 1.77
N PRO A 79 -3.25 -17.68 1.72
CA PRO A 79 -2.36 -18.81 1.96
C PRO A 79 -2.14 -19.09 3.46
N PHE A 80 -2.84 -18.39 4.37
CA PHE A 80 -2.74 -18.48 5.83
C PHE A 80 -4.09 -18.82 6.46
#